data_AF-A0A5N5H6I3-F1
#
_entry.id   AF-A0A5N5H6I3-F1
#
_cell.length_a   1.000
_cell.length_b   1.000
_cell.length_c   1.000
_cell.angle_alpha   90.00
_cell.angle_beta   90.00
_cell.angle_gamma   90.00
#
_symmetry.space_group_name_H-M   'P 1'
#
loop_
_entity.id
_entity.type
_entity.pdbx_description
1 polymer ?
#
loop_
_entity_poly.entity_id
_entity_poly.type
_entity_poly.pdbx_seq_one_letter_code
_entity_poly.pdbx_strand_id
1 'polypeptide(L)'
;MPEEERNKVMVNQKMFLKQMVEMELEKVNKLEKGNRELEIGMAMNHFIAGKPLNDMQFTDLKEMRRMIEEKLKEFEANIKSWKEELAKMNQLFGAQPVTTVAGENIQNVMQMVPWSMWDVPTKSS
;
A
#
# COMPACT_ATOMS: atom_id res chain seq x y z
N MET A 1 -38.30 9.68 -41.31
CA MET A 1 -37.33 10.34 -40.42
C MET A 1 -36.72 11.50 -41.20
N PRO A 2 -36.99 12.76 -40.80
CA PRO A 2 -36.39 13.94 -41.42
C PRO A 2 -34.86 13.89 -41.36
N GLU A 3 -34.20 14.51 -42.33
CA GLU A 3 -32.75 14.38 -42.52
C GLU A 3 -31.93 14.92 -41.34
N GLU A 4 -32.45 15.95 -40.65
CA GLU A 4 -31.85 16.53 -39.45
C GLU A 4 -31.86 15.56 -38.25
N GLU A 5 -32.94 14.78 -38.07
CA GLU A 5 -33.01 13.75 -37.02
C GLU A 5 -31.99 12.65 -37.27
N ARG A 6 -31.84 12.21 -38.53
CA ARG A 6 -30.82 11.22 -38.92
C ARG A 6 -29.41 11.73 -38.63
N ASN A 7 -29.11 12.99 -38.97
CA ASN A 7 -27.81 13.60 -38.71
C ASN A 7 -27.51 13.70 -37.21
N LYS A 8 -28.49 14.08 -36.39
CA LYS A 8 -28.33 14.19 -34.93
C LYS A 8 -28.05 12.83 -34.27
N VAL A 9 -28.76 11.78 -34.69
CA VAL A 9 -28.51 10.41 -34.21
C VAL A 9 -27.11 9.93 -34.60
N MET A 10 -26.69 10.18 -35.85
CA MET A 10 -25.37 9.79 -36.33
C MET A 10 -24.23 10.52 -35.58
N VAL A 11 -24.40 11.82 -35.32
CA VAL A 11 -23.42 12.62 -34.55
C VAL A 11 -23.33 12.09 -33.11
N ASN A 12 -24.46 11.74 -32.49
CA ASN A 12 -24.46 11.12 -31.16
C ASN A 12 -23.77 9.76 -31.13
N GLN A 13 -23.99 8.90 -32.13
CA GLN A 13 -23.30 7.60 -32.23
C GLN A 13 -21.79 7.78 -32.39
N LYS A 14 -21.35 8.75 -33.23
CA LYS A 14 -19.92 9.07 -33.37
C LYS A 14 -19.29 9.55 -32.06
N MET A 15 -20.00 10.40 -31.30
CA MET A 15 -19.54 10.84 -29.98
C MET A 15 -19.45 9.70 -28.98
N PHE A 16 -20.46 8.82 -28.94
CA PHE A 16 -20.46 7.64 -28.07
C PHE A 16 -19.26 6.71 -28.37
N LEU A 17 -19.00 6.43 -29.65
CA LEU A 17 -17.86 5.61 -30.06
C LEU A 17 -16.52 6.25 -29.64
N LYS A 18 -16.38 7.57 -29.80
CA LYS A 18 -15.18 8.28 -29.37
C LYS A 18 -14.96 8.18 -27.85
N GLN A 19 -16.01 8.39 -27.06
CA GLN A 19 -15.95 8.25 -25.60
C GLN A 19 -15.59 6.83 -25.17
N MET A 20 -16.14 5.82 -25.83
CA MET A 20 -15.80 4.42 -25.57
C MET A 20 -14.32 4.13 -25.85
N VAL A 21 -13.78 4.64 -26.95
CA VAL A 21 -12.35 4.51 -27.28
C VAL A 21 -11.48 5.19 -26.22
N GLU A 22 -11.83 6.41 -25.81
CA GLU A 22 -11.10 7.15 -24.77
C GLU A 22 -11.10 6.40 -23.43
N MET A 23 -12.26 5.87 -23.02
CA MET A 23 -12.40 5.09 -21.79
C MET A 23 -11.58 3.79 -21.85
N GLU A 24 -11.57 3.09 -22.98
CA GLU A 24 -10.80 1.85 -23.12
C GLU A 24 -9.30 2.14 -23.16
N LEU A 25 -8.87 3.23 -23.80
CA LEU A 25 -7.49 3.69 -23.76
C LEU A 25 -7.04 4.03 -22.33
N GLU A 26 -7.91 4.66 -21.53
CA GLU A 26 -7.62 4.94 -20.13
C GLU A 26 -7.41 3.64 -19.32
N LYS A 27 -8.24 2.61 -19.56
CA LYS A 27 -8.07 1.30 -18.92
C LYS A 27 -6.75 0.65 -19.31
N VAL A 28 -6.41 0.67 -20.60
CA VAL A 28 -5.13 0.12 -21.09
C VAL A 28 -3.96 0.83 -20.43
N ASN A 29 -3.97 2.17 -20.38
CA ASN A 29 -2.91 2.94 -19.72
C ASN A 29 -2.78 2.61 -18.23
N LYS A 30 -3.90 2.40 -17.52
CA LYS A 30 -3.88 1.98 -16.12
C LYS A 30 -3.27 0.59 -15.95
N LEU A 31 -3.63 -0.35 -16.82
CA LEU A 31 -3.09 -1.71 -16.80
C LEU A 31 -1.59 -1.72 -17.14
N GLU A 32 -1.17 -0.97 -18.15
CA GLU A 32 0.26 -0.84 -18.50
C GLU A 32 1.06 -0.26 -17.35
N LYS A 33 0.56 0.78 -16.69
CA LYS A 33 1.20 1.34 -15.50
C LYS A 33 1.28 0.33 -14.36
N GLY A 34 0.19 -0.37 -14.06
CA GLY A 34 0.16 -1.38 -13.01
C GLY A 34 1.10 -2.55 -13.29
N ASN A 35 1.13 -3.04 -14.53
CA ASN A 35 2.08 -4.07 -14.96
C ASN A 35 3.51 -3.60 -14.80
N ARG A 36 3.79 -2.35 -15.17
CA ARG A 36 5.12 -1.77 -15.01
C ARG A 36 5.56 -1.71 -13.55
N GLU A 37 4.68 -1.26 -12.64
CA GLU A 37 4.97 -1.25 -11.21
C GLU A 37 5.25 -2.66 -10.67
N LEU A 38 4.52 -3.67 -11.15
CA LEU A 38 4.76 -5.07 -10.80
C LEU A 38 6.10 -5.60 -11.33
N GLU A 39 6.43 -5.33 -12.59
CA GLU A 39 7.72 -5.71 -13.19
C GLU A 39 8.90 -5.15 -12.40
N ILE A 40 8.84 -3.85 -12.10
CA ILE A 40 9.86 -3.18 -11.29
C ILE A 40 9.92 -3.79 -9.89
N GLY A 41 8.78 -4.02 -9.24
CA GLY A 41 8.73 -4.68 -7.94
C GLY A 41 9.36 -6.08 -7.94
N MET A 42 9.08 -6.89 -8.96
CA MET A 42 9.67 -8.22 -9.13
C MET A 42 11.19 -8.13 -9.34
N ALA A 43 11.67 -7.16 -10.13
CA ALA A 43 13.10 -6.92 -10.31
C ALA A 43 13.78 -6.56 -8.98
N MET A 44 13.18 -5.67 -8.17
CA MET A 44 13.75 -5.33 -6.86
C MET A 44 13.81 -6.55 -5.93
N ASN A 45 12.76 -7.38 -5.91
CA ASN A 45 12.73 -8.59 -5.10
C ASN A 45 13.79 -9.62 -5.52
N HIS A 46 13.99 -9.80 -6.83
CA HIS A 46 15.07 -10.63 -7.34
C HIS A 46 16.45 -10.11 -6.91
N PHE A 47 16.65 -8.79 -6.95
CA PHE A 47 17.90 -8.18 -6.49
C PHE A 47 18.16 -8.42 -5.01
N ILE A 48 17.15 -8.24 -4.16
CA ILE A 48 17.24 -8.50 -2.72
C ILE A 48 17.55 -9.98 -2.45
N ALA A 49 17.04 -10.89 -3.29
CA ALA A 49 17.35 -12.31 -3.23
C ALA A 49 18.77 -12.67 -3.75
N GLY A 50 19.60 -11.67 -4.08
CA GLY A 50 20.98 -11.84 -4.52
C GLY A 50 21.13 -12.13 -6.02
N LYS A 51 20.06 -12.02 -6.82
CA LYS A 51 20.15 -12.15 -8.27
C LYS A 51 20.59 -10.82 -8.90
N PRO A 52 21.39 -10.84 -9.97
CA PRO A 52 21.76 -9.61 -10.66
C PRO A 52 20.54 -8.96 -11.33
N LEU A 53 20.56 -7.64 -11.39
CA LEU A 53 19.60 -6.84 -12.13
C LEU A 53 20.07 -6.72 -13.58
N ASN A 54 19.62 -7.65 -14.42
CA ASN A 54 19.91 -7.64 -15.85
C ASN A 54 18.83 -6.85 -16.60
N ASP A 55 19.21 -6.27 -17.74
CA ASP A 55 18.29 -5.68 -18.73
C ASP A 55 17.39 -4.54 -18.23
N MET A 56 17.86 -3.75 -17.26
CA MET A 56 17.16 -2.52 -16.84
C MET A 56 17.60 -1.28 -17.62
N GLN A 57 16.61 -0.52 -18.06
CA GLN A 57 16.77 0.81 -18.63
C GLN A 57 16.90 1.86 -17.52
N PHE A 58 17.46 3.03 -17.85
CA PHE A 58 17.55 4.14 -16.89
C PHE A 58 16.17 4.57 -16.35
N THR A 59 15.13 4.47 -17.19
CA THR A 59 13.75 4.74 -16.80
C THR A 59 13.25 3.76 -15.73
N ASP A 60 13.69 2.50 -15.77
CA ASP A 60 13.37 1.48 -14.75
C ASP A 60 13.97 1.85 -13.40
N LEU A 61 15.24 2.27 -13.41
CA LEU A 61 15.94 2.68 -12.19
C LEU A 61 15.30 3.93 -11.55
N LYS A 62 14.77 4.84 -12.38
CA LYS A 62 14.02 6.00 -11.88
C LYS A 62 12.70 5.58 -11.23
N GLU A 63 12.02 4.61 -11.81
CA GLU A 63 10.78 4.07 -11.26
C GLU A 63 11.02 3.32 -9.94
N MET A 64 12.08 2.50 -9.88
CA MET A 64 12.53 1.86 -8.64
C MET A 64 12.78 2.88 -7.54
N ARG A 65 13.52 3.96 -7.86
CA ARG A 65 13.77 5.05 -6.91
C ARG A 65 12.46 5.61 -6.37
N ARG A 66 11.50 5.94 -7.23
CA ARG A 66 10.18 6.46 -6.82
C ARG A 66 9.49 5.49 -5.86
N MET A 67 9.43 4.21 -6.19
CA MET A 67 8.78 3.19 -5.36
C MET A 67 9.46 3.05 -3.99
N ILE A 68 10.79 3.10 -3.93
CA ILE A 68 11.55 3.06 -2.68
C ILE A 68 11.26 4.30 -1.83
N GLU A 69 11.27 5.49 -2.42
CA GLU A 69 10.94 6.75 -1.72
C GLU A 69 9.52 6.74 -1.15
N GLU A 70 8.55 6.19 -1.89
CA GLU A 70 7.17 6.04 -1.42
C GLU A 70 7.08 5.07 -0.24
N LYS A 71 7.77 3.93 -0.30
CA LYS A 71 7.82 2.97 0.80
C LYS A 71 8.51 3.53 2.04
N LEU A 72 9.57 4.32 1.88
CA LEU A 72 10.22 5.01 3.00
C LEU A 72 9.26 5.98 3.70
N LYS A 73 8.53 6.80 2.93
CA LYS A 73 7.52 7.71 3.50
C LYS A 73 6.41 6.95 4.23
N GLU A 74 5.96 5.82 3.68
CA GLU A 74 4.98 4.95 4.33
C GLU A 74 5.51 4.41 5.67
N PHE A 75 6.76 3.94 5.72
CA PHE A 75 7.38 3.48 6.97
C PHE A 75 7.54 4.61 7.99
N GLU A 76 7.95 5.80 7.57
CA GLU A 76 8.03 6.97 8.46
C GLU A 76 6.67 7.31 9.07
N ALA A 77 5.60 7.30 8.26
CA ALA A 77 4.24 7.53 8.71
C ALA A 77 3.77 6.45 9.70
N ASN A 78 4.03 5.17 9.40
CA ASN A 78 3.67 4.05 10.26
C ASN A 78 4.41 4.10 11.61
N ILE A 79 5.71 4.39 11.60
CA ILE A 79 6.52 4.56 12.82
C ILE A 79 5.95 5.71 13.67
N LYS A 80 5.55 6.81 13.03
CA LYS A 80 4.93 7.93 13.73
C LYS A 80 3.60 7.51 14.36
N SER A 81 2.74 6.81 13.61
CA SER A 81 1.45 6.29 14.12
C SER A 81 1.65 5.40 15.34
N TRP A 82 2.57 4.43 15.26
CA TRP A 82 2.85 3.51 16.36
C TRP A 82 3.38 4.23 17.60
N LYS A 83 4.23 5.25 17.44
CA LYS A 83 4.70 6.07 18.56
C LYS A 83 3.55 6.82 19.24
N GLU A 84 2.63 7.38 18.46
CA GLU A 84 1.46 8.07 19.00
C GLU A 84 0.50 7.11 19.72
N GLU A 85 0.28 5.91 19.17
CA GLU A 85 -0.52 4.85 19.79
C GLU A 85 0.10 4.37 21.11
N LEU A 86 1.41 4.12 21.14
CA LEU A 86 2.15 3.76 22.36
C LEU A 86 2.06 4.87 23.41
N ALA A 87 2.19 6.14 23.01
CA ALA A 87 2.06 7.27 23.92
C ALA A 87 0.65 7.38 24.50
N LYS A 88 -0.40 7.12 23.71
CA LYS A 88 -1.79 7.07 24.17
C LYS A 88 -2.03 5.92 25.14
N MET A 89 -1.49 4.74 24.85
CA MET A 89 -1.57 3.58 25.76
C MET A 89 -0.87 3.88 27.09
N ASN A 90 0.33 4.48 27.07
CA ASN A 90 1.03 4.87 28.30
C ASN A 90 0.26 5.91 29.13
N GLN A 91 -0.52 6.79 28.50
CA GLN A 91 -1.40 7.73 29.21
C GLN A 91 -2.67 7.05 29.76
N LEU A 92 -3.23 6.05 29.04
CA LEU A 92 -4.42 5.32 29.47
C LEU A 92 -4.12 4.34 30.62
N PHE A 93 -2.93 3.72 30.62
CA PHE A 93 -2.44 2.83 31.68
C PHE A 93 -1.74 3.57 32.84
N GLY A 94 -1.88 4.91 32.88
CA GLY A 94 -1.55 5.80 33.99
C GLY A 94 -0.37 5.36 34.86
N ALA A 95 0.84 5.81 34.52
CA ALA A 95 2.02 5.89 35.41
C ALA A 95 1.98 4.96 36.63
N GLN A 96 1.95 3.64 36.42
CA GLN A 96 2.37 2.75 37.50
C GLN A 96 3.88 2.91 37.62
N PRO A 97 4.41 3.23 38.81
CA PRO A 97 5.84 3.30 38.98
C PRO A 97 6.38 1.89 38.71
N VAL A 98 7.14 1.73 37.63
CA VAL A 98 8.09 0.64 37.52
C VAL A 98 9.09 0.89 38.63
N THR A 99 8.80 0.35 39.81
CA THR A 99 9.81 0.17 40.84
C THR A 99 10.78 -0.81 40.23
N THR A 100 11.86 -0.26 39.68
CA THR A 100 13.09 -0.96 39.39
C THR A 100 13.61 -1.49 40.72
N VAL A 101 13.12 -2.66 41.13
CA VAL A 101 13.94 -3.56 41.92
C VAL A 101 15.03 -4.00 40.96
N ALA A 102 16.23 -3.49 41.23
CA ALA A 102 17.42 -3.73 40.46
C ALA A 102 17.69 -5.23 40.34
N GLY A 103 17.90 -5.67 39.10
CA GLY A 103 18.39 -7.01 38.80
C GLY A 103 17.29 -8.06 38.86
N GLU A 104 17.26 -8.89 37.82
CA GLU A 104 16.50 -10.13 37.74
C GLU A 104 15.02 -9.99 37.36
N ASN A 105 14.70 -10.68 36.26
CA ASN A 105 13.36 -11.15 35.90
C ASN A 105 12.55 -10.36 34.86
N ILE A 106 13.15 -10.15 33.68
CA ILE A 106 12.43 -9.83 32.43
C ILE A 106 11.48 -10.98 32.01
N GLN A 107 11.74 -12.20 32.50
CA GLN A 107 10.97 -13.40 32.16
C GLN A 107 9.57 -13.43 32.80
N ASN A 108 9.39 -12.80 33.96
CA ASN A 108 8.08 -12.65 34.62
C ASN A 108 7.16 -11.64 33.92
N VAL A 109 7.69 -10.62 33.24
CA VAL A 109 6.87 -9.60 32.56
C VAL A 109 6.10 -10.21 31.38
N MET A 110 6.71 -11.18 30.70
CA MET A 110 6.09 -11.87 29.56
C MET A 110 4.98 -12.86 29.98
N GLN A 111 4.94 -13.28 31.25
CA GLN A 111 3.87 -14.13 31.79
C GLN A 111 2.67 -13.35 32.33
N MET A 112 2.84 -12.04 32.54
CA MET A 112 1.81 -11.18 33.14
C MET A 112 0.88 -10.55 32.12
N VAL A 113 1.15 -10.73 30.82
CA VAL A 113 0.25 -10.35 29.72
C VAL A 113 -0.68 -11.54 29.42
N PRO A 114 -1.99 -11.44 29.70
CA PRO A 114 -2.92 -12.50 29.37
C PRO A 114 -2.95 -12.71 27.84
N TRP A 115 -2.72 -13.94 27.39
CA TRP A 115 -2.74 -14.32 25.98
C TRP A 115 -4.07 -13.98 25.28
N SER A 116 -5.14 -13.76 26.03
CA SER A 116 -6.47 -13.36 25.54
C SER A 116 -6.53 -11.98 24.89
N MET A 117 -5.47 -11.16 24.98
CA MET A 117 -5.43 -9.86 24.30
C MET A 117 -5.18 -9.98 22.78
N TRP A 118 -4.71 -11.15 22.31
CA TRP A 118 -4.39 -11.41 20.90
C TRP A 118 -5.41 -12.30 20.18
N ASP A 119 -6.48 -12.70 20.87
CA ASP A 119 -7.55 -13.49 20.26
C ASP A 119 -8.39 -12.61 19.33
N VAL A 120 -8.11 -12.70 18.03
CA VAL A 120 -8.94 -12.16 16.97
C VAL A 120 -10.33 -12.79 17.07
N PRO A 121 -11.43 -12.02 17.16
CA PRO A 121 -12.77 -12.60 17.16
C PRO A 121 -13.04 -13.28 15.80
N THR A 122 -12.95 -14.60 15.75
CA THR A 122 -13.48 -15.36 14.62
C THR A 122 -15.01 -15.25 14.68
N LYS A 123 -15.60 -14.50 13.74
CA LYS A 123 -17.05 -14.55 13.52
C LYS A 123 -17.42 -15.98 13.12
N SER A 124 -18.11 -16.71 13.99
CA SER A 124 -18.83 -17.92 13.62
C SER A 124 -20.15 -17.53 12.95
N SER A 125 -20.46 -18.22 11.85
CA SER A 125 -21.65 -18.08 11.01
C SER A 125 -22.98 -18.23 11.73
#